data_AF-A0A183HU19-F1
#
_entry.id   AF-A0A183HU19-F1
#
_cell.length_a   1.000
_cell.length_b   1.000
_cell.length_c   1.000
_cell.angle_alpha   90.00
_cell.angle_beta   90.00
_cell.angle_gamma   90.00
#
_symmetry.space_group_name_H-M   'P 1'
#
loop_
_entity.id
_entity.type
_entity.pdbx_description
1 polymer ?
#
loop_
_entity_poly.entity_id
_entity_poly.type
_entity_poly.pdbx_seq_one_letter_code
_entity_poly.pdbx_strand_id
1 'polypeptide(L)'
;MELQKEHRRQEDNDKLRRDFARQANAFHQWLTETRAAMMETSGTLEEQLELLKKKAVDVKNNRIQLKKIEDLGALLEEYLILDNRYTEHSTVGLAQAWDQLDQLAMRMQHNLEQQIQARNQSGVTEEALREFSMMFKHFDKVNYFKMIEINVKMIGN
;
A
#
# COMPACT_ATOMS: atom_id res chain seq x y z
N MET A 1 44.74 -21.24 11.55
CA MET A 1 43.98 -20.17 12.22
C MET A 1 43.21 -19.30 11.23
N GLU A 2 43.79 -18.84 10.13
CA GLU A 2 43.08 -17.99 9.14
C GLU A 2 41.87 -18.66 8.47
N LEU A 3 41.97 -19.94 8.07
CA LEU A 3 40.83 -20.68 7.50
C LEU A 3 39.63 -20.79 8.46
N GLN A 4 39.86 -20.94 9.76
CA GLN A 4 38.79 -21.04 10.76
C GLN A 4 38.12 -19.68 11.01
N LYS A 5 38.88 -18.58 10.95
CA LYS A 5 38.33 -17.22 11.04
C LYS A 5 37.47 -16.90 9.83
N GLU A 6 37.96 -17.22 8.64
CA GLU A 6 37.20 -17.01 7.40
C GLU A 6 35.93 -17.86 7.36
N HIS A 7 36.01 -19.12 7.81
CA HIS A 7 34.82 -19.98 7.91
C HIS A 7 33.74 -19.37 8.79
N ARG A 8 34.11 -18.90 9.99
CA ARG A 8 33.16 -18.24 10.90
C ARG A 8 32.57 -16.97 10.28
N ARG A 9 33.40 -16.16 9.62
CA ARG A 9 32.93 -14.97 8.90
C ARG A 9 31.88 -15.31 7.85
N GLN A 10 32.09 -16.38 7.09
CA GLN A 10 31.11 -16.83 6.08
C GLN A 10 29.81 -17.34 6.72
N GLU A 11 29.90 -18.06 7.84
CA GLU A 11 28.72 -18.51 8.60
C GLU A 11 27.92 -17.32 9.15
N ASP A 12 28.59 -16.35 9.77
CA ASP A 12 27.96 -15.13 10.31
C ASP A 12 27.32 -14.30 9.19
N ASN A 13 27.99 -14.17 8.05
CA ASN A 13 27.46 -13.48 6.87
C ASN A 13 26.22 -14.20 6.29
N ASP A 14 26.23 -15.54 6.18
CA ASP A 14 25.05 -16.30 5.72
C ASP A 14 23.88 -16.16 6.68
N LYS A 15 24.15 -16.16 8.00
CA LYS A 15 23.13 -15.91 9.02
C LYS A 15 22.50 -14.52 8.87
N LEU A 16 23.31 -13.48 8.70
CA LEU A 16 22.82 -12.13 8.50
C LEU A 16 21.98 -12.01 7.21
N ARG A 17 22.40 -12.65 6.12
CA ARG A 17 21.61 -12.73 4.87
C ARG A 17 20.24 -13.37 5.10
N ARG A 18 20.18 -14.50 5.82
CA ARG A 18 18.92 -15.19 6.13
C ARG A 18 18.01 -14.34 7.02
N ASP A 19 18.58 -13.67 8.02
CA ASP A 19 17.80 -12.82 8.93
C ASP A 19 17.18 -11.63 8.19
N PHE A 20 17.95 -10.94 7.36
CA PHE A 20 17.42 -9.89 6.47
C PHE A 20 16.31 -10.45 5.57
N ALA A 21 16.57 -11.54 4.86
CA ALA A 21 15.64 -12.12 3.89
C ALA A 21 14.32 -12.54 4.52
N ARG A 22 14.36 -13.15 5.70
CA ARG A 22 13.15 -13.52 6.46
C ARG A 22 12.29 -12.29 6.76
N GLN A 23 12.89 -11.22 7.25
CA GLN A 23 12.16 -10.00 7.60
C GLN A 23 11.63 -9.29 6.34
N ALA A 24 12.45 -9.21 5.30
CA ALA A 24 12.12 -8.60 4.02
C ALA A 24 10.93 -9.29 3.33
N ASN A 25 10.99 -10.63 3.20
CA ASN A 25 9.94 -11.42 2.56
C ASN A 25 8.61 -11.34 3.34
N ALA A 26 8.66 -11.46 4.68
CA ALA A 26 7.47 -11.34 5.51
C ALA A 26 6.83 -9.94 5.41
N PHE A 27 7.65 -8.89 5.40
CA PHE A 27 7.15 -7.52 5.27
C PHE A 27 6.57 -7.27 3.87
N HIS A 28 7.20 -7.77 2.81
CA HIS A 28 6.67 -7.68 1.46
C HIS A 28 5.31 -8.37 1.30
N GLN A 29 5.19 -9.60 1.84
CA GLN A 29 3.92 -10.32 1.84
C GLN A 29 2.83 -9.52 2.55
N TRP A 30 3.13 -9.00 3.75
CA TRP A 30 2.18 -8.18 4.49
C TRP A 30 1.79 -6.89 3.75
N LEU A 31 2.72 -6.23 3.03
CA LEU A 31 2.42 -5.07 2.21
C LEU A 31 1.42 -5.41 1.10
N THR A 32 1.63 -6.54 0.42
CA THR A 32 0.79 -7.02 -0.67
C THR A 32 -0.60 -7.40 -0.18
N GLU A 33 -0.69 -8.15 0.91
CA GLU A 33 -1.96 -8.56 1.52
C GLU A 33 -2.74 -7.36 2.05
N THR A 34 -2.07 -6.41 2.70
CA THR A 34 -2.71 -5.18 3.20
C THR A 34 -3.25 -4.33 2.06
N ARG A 35 -2.49 -4.21 0.97
CA ARG A 35 -2.94 -3.50 -0.24
C ARG A 35 -4.20 -4.15 -0.83
N ALA A 36 -4.21 -5.47 -0.98
CA ALA A 36 -5.37 -6.21 -1.49
C ALA A 36 -6.60 -6.01 -0.59
N ALA A 37 -6.43 -6.17 0.73
CA ALA A 37 -7.51 -6.00 1.70
C ALA A 37 -8.11 -4.59 1.69
N MET A 38 -7.32 -3.55 1.42
CA MET A 38 -7.83 -2.18 1.28
C MET A 38 -8.67 -1.99 0.00
N MET A 39 -8.39 -2.73 -1.07
CA MET A 39 -9.15 -2.64 -2.33
C MET A 39 -10.44 -3.46 -2.33
N GLU A 40 -10.53 -4.46 -1.46
CA GLU A 40 -11.68 -5.38 -1.36
C GLU A 40 -12.73 -4.94 -0.32
N THR A 41 -12.61 -3.72 0.23
CA THR A 41 -13.59 -3.21 1.20
C THR A 41 -14.98 -3.07 0.58
N SER A 42 -15.99 -3.54 1.29
CA SER A 42 -17.40 -3.45 0.91
C SER A 42 -18.25 -2.99 2.10
N GLY A 43 -19.52 -2.65 1.85
CA GLY A 43 -20.42 -2.06 2.85
C GLY A 43 -20.74 -0.61 2.52
N THR A 44 -21.33 0.10 3.47
CA THR A 44 -21.62 1.54 3.38
C THR A 44 -20.34 2.37 3.35
N LEU A 45 -20.42 3.62 2.88
CA LEU A 45 -19.26 4.52 2.84
C LEU A 45 -18.64 4.71 4.23
N GLU A 46 -19.46 4.80 5.27
CA GLU A 46 -19.05 4.92 6.67
C GLU A 46 -18.28 3.69 7.15
N GLU A 47 -18.78 2.49 6.87
CA GLU A 47 -18.12 1.23 7.25
C GLU A 47 -16.78 1.08 6.55
N GLN A 48 -16.73 1.38 5.24
CA GLN A 48 -15.49 1.36 4.46
C GLN A 48 -14.47 2.36 5.02
N LEU A 49 -14.90 3.58 5.38
CA LEU A 49 -14.02 4.60 5.95
C LEU A 49 -13.44 4.17 7.29
N GLU A 50 -14.25 3.58 8.17
CA GLU A 50 -13.80 3.11 9.48
C GLU A 50 -12.80 1.95 9.36
N LEU A 51 -13.06 0.99 8.47
CA LEU A 51 -12.12 -0.10 8.18
C LEU A 51 -10.80 0.44 7.63
N LEU A 52 -10.86 1.41 6.72
CA LEU A 52 -9.68 2.01 6.12
C LEU A 52 -8.87 2.85 7.12
N LYS A 53 -9.54 3.51 8.08
CA LYS A 53 -8.88 4.22 9.20
C LYS A 53 -8.06 3.25 10.05
N LYS A 54 -8.63 2.10 10.41
CA LYS A 54 -7.90 1.04 11.13
C LYS A 54 -6.70 0.54 10.34
N LYS A 55 -6.89 0.23 9.05
CA LYS A 55 -5.78 -0.22 8.18
C LYS A 55 -4.67 0.81 8.04
N ALA A 56 -4.98 2.10 7.92
CA ALA A 56 -3.94 3.13 7.87
C ALA A 56 -3.15 3.23 9.18
N VAL A 57 -3.80 3.04 10.33
CA VAL A 57 -3.09 2.96 11.63
C VAL A 57 -2.16 1.76 11.65
N ASP A 58 -2.61 0.59 11.20
CA ASP A 58 -1.77 -0.61 11.08
C ASP A 58 -0.56 -0.34 10.17
N VAL A 59 -0.78 0.35 9.04
CA VAL A 59 0.29 0.71 8.09
C VAL A 59 1.35 1.59 8.73
N LYS A 60 0.93 2.63 9.47
CA LYS A 60 1.85 3.50 10.20
C LYS A 60 2.61 2.76 11.30
N ASN A 61 1.92 1.93 12.07
CA ASN A 61 2.54 1.16 13.15
C ASN A 61 3.59 0.17 12.63
N ASN A 62 3.37 -0.40 11.44
CA ASN A 62 4.31 -1.35 10.85
C ASN A 62 5.61 -0.70 10.33
N ARG A 63 5.75 0.63 10.41
CA ARG A 63 7.02 1.34 10.17
C ARG A 63 8.17 0.82 11.04
N ILE A 64 7.85 0.30 12.23
CA ILE A 64 8.81 -0.33 13.14
C ILE A 64 9.45 -1.58 12.48
N GLN A 65 8.67 -2.36 11.74
CA GLN A 65 9.19 -3.53 11.04
C GLN A 65 10.09 -3.12 9.87
N LEU A 66 9.71 -2.09 9.12
CA LEU A 66 10.58 -1.50 8.10
C LEU A 66 11.90 -1.01 8.71
N LYS A 67 11.86 -0.39 9.90
CA LYS A 67 13.08 0.07 10.59
C LYS A 67 14.04 -1.08 10.91
N LYS A 68 13.53 -2.23 11.36
CA LYS A 68 14.37 -3.43 11.58
C LYS A 68 15.04 -3.93 10.30
N ILE A 69 14.33 -3.85 9.17
CA ILE A 69 14.88 -4.23 7.86
C ILE A 69 15.96 -3.24 7.43
N GLU A 70 15.73 -1.94 7.62
CA GLU A 70 16.73 -0.89 7.37
C GLU A 70 18.00 -1.11 8.19
N ASP A 71 17.86 -1.45 9.48
CA ASP A 71 19.00 -1.71 10.37
C ASP A 71 19.77 -2.97 9.95
N LEU A 72 19.09 -4.05 9.56
CA LEU A 72 19.74 -5.25 9.01
C LEU A 72 20.41 -4.97 7.66
N GLY A 73 19.81 -4.14 6.81
CA GLY A 73 20.37 -3.71 5.54
C GLY A 73 21.66 -2.92 5.72
N ALA A 74 21.69 -1.99 6.68
CA ALA A 74 22.89 -1.24 7.03
C ALA A 74 24.03 -2.17 7.51
N LEU A 75 23.71 -3.20 8.30
CA LEU A 75 24.71 -4.20 8.71
C LEU A 75 25.24 -4.99 7.50
N LEU A 76 24.38 -5.41 6.56
CA LEU A 76 24.83 -6.09 5.35
C LEU A 76 25.83 -5.21 4.56
N GLU A 77 25.53 -3.92 4.40
CA GLU A 77 26.41 -2.96 3.74
C GLU A 77 27.74 -2.77 4.50
N GLU A 78 27.70 -2.65 5.83
CA GLU A 78 28.88 -2.54 6.69
C GLU A 78 29.83 -3.74 6.53
N TYR A 79 29.26 -4.95 6.43
CA TYR A 79 30.03 -6.19 6.19
C TYR A 79 30.36 -6.43 4.70
N LEU A 80 30.06 -5.48 3.82
CA LEU A 80 30.25 -5.56 2.36
C LEU A 80 29.56 -6.77 1.72
N ILE A 81 28.39 -7.14 2.25
CA ILE A 81 27.54 -8.20 1.74
C ILE A 81 26.52 -7.58 0.79
N LEU A 82 26.84 -7.61 -0.52
CA LEU A 82 26.05 -6.91 -1.54
C LEU A 82 24.98 -7.80 -2.21
N ASP A 83 25.09 -9.11 -2.05
CA ASP A 83 24.18 -10.09 -2.61
C ASP A 83 23.44 -10.86 -1.52
N ASN A 84 22.18 -11.19 -1.76
CA ASN A 84 21.40 -12.05 -0.87
C ASN A 84 20.53 -13.01 -1.66
N ARG A 85 20.98 -14.26 -1.80
CA ARG A 85 20.26 -15.31 -2.54
C ARG A 85 18.91 -15.73 -1.94
N TYR A 86 18.58 -15.29 -0.72
CA TYR A 86 17.35 -15.70 -0.01
C TYR A 86 16.18 -14.71 -0.18
N THR A 87 16.41 -13.55 -0.81
CA THR A 87 15.37 -12.57 -1.10
C THR A 87 15.75 -11.72 -2.30
N GLU A 88 14.77 -11.32 -3.10
CA GLU A 88 14.93 -10.32 -4.16
C GLU A 88 14.62 -8.89 -3.67
N HIS A 89 14.11 -8.74 -2.45
CA HIS A 89 13.64 -7.47 -1.93
C HIS A 89 14.77 -6.68 -1.29
N SER A 90 14.98 -5.45 -1.77
CA SER A 90 15.94 -4.51 -1.18
C SER A 90 15.28 -3.61 -0.12
N THR A 91 16.09 -3.09 0.80
CA THR A 91 15.66 -2.11 1.80
C THR A 91 14.94 -0.92 1.15
N VAL A 92 15.53 -0.36 0.08
CA VAL A 92 14.97 0.78 -0.65
C VAL A 92 13.64 0.42 -1.32
N GLY A 93 13.56 -0.76 -1.96
CA GLY A 93 12.33 -1.22 -2.61
C GLY A 93 11.19 -1.42 -1.61
N LEU A 94 11.47 -1.96 -0.43
CA LEU A 94 10.48 -2.15 0.63
C LEU A 94 10.03 -0.82 1.26
N ALA A 95 10.95 0.12 1.45
CA ALA A 95 10.61 1.46 1.95
C ALA A 95 9.70 2.20 0.97
N GLN A 96 9.99 2.13 -0.33
CA GLN A 96 9.14 2.70 -1.37
C GLN A 96 7.77 2.03 -1.43
N ALA A 97 7.71 0.69 -1.34
CA ALA A 97 6.45 -0.03 -1.35
C ALA A 97 5.56 0.31 -0.13
N TRP A 98 6.16 0.51 1.04
CA TRP A 98 5.47 0.98 2.24
C TRP A 98 4.94 2.41 2.09
N ASP A 99 5.76 3.36 1.61
CA ASP A 99 5.34 4.75 1.38
C ASP A 99 4.18 4.82 0.37
N GLN A 100 4.24 4.04 -0.71
CA GLN A 100 3.14 3.94 -1.67
C GLN A 100 1.85 3.40 -1.03
N LEU A 101 1.95 2.45 -0.11
CA LEU A 101 0.78 1.91 0.59
C LEU A 101 0.18 2.93 1.57
N ASP A 102 1.02 3.66 2.31
CA ASP A 102 0.56 4.73 3.22
C ASP A 102 -0.14 5.86 2.43
N GLN A 103 0.46 6.30 1.32
CA GLN A 103 -0.17 7.29 0.44
C GLN A 103 -1.48 6.79 -0.18
N LEU A 104 -1.56 5.52 -0.57
CA LEU A 104 -2.80 4.91 -1.05
C LEU A 104 -3.89 5.00 0.03
N ALA A 105 -3.56 4.66 1.28
CA ALA A 105 -4.49 4.74 2.40
C ALA A 105 -5.02 6.16 2.59
N MET A 106 -4.14 7.17 2.56
CA MET A 106 -4.53 8.58 2.67
C MET A 106 -5.49 9.00 1.55
N ARG A 107 -5.16 8.67 0.30
CA ARG A 107 -6.02 9.03 -0.85
C ARG A 107 -7.39 8.37 -0.78
N MET A 108 -7.44 7.10 -0.39
CA MET A 108 -8.71 6.36 -0.27
C MET A 108 -9.58 6.92 0.86
N GLN A 109 -8.99 7.28 2.01
CA GLN A 109 -9.74 7.89 3.12
C GLN A 109 -10.33 9.24 2.70
N HIS A 110 -9.49 10.08 2.10
CA HIS A 110 -9.92 11.39 1.63
C HIS A 110 -11.04 11.29 0.59
N ASN A 111 -10.94 10.31 -0.32
CA ASN A 111 -11.98 10.09 -1.33
C ASN A 111 -13.31 9.66 -0.70
N LEU A 112 -13.30 8.74 0.27
CA LEU A 112 -14.50 8.33 1.00
C LEU A 112 -15.12 9.49 1.79
N GLU A 113 -14.29 10.28 2.48
CA GLU A 113 -14.76 11.46 3.24
C GLU A 113 -15.46 12.48 2.33
N GLN A 114 -14.91 12.74 1.14
CA GLN A 114 -15.57 13.59 0.14
C GLN A 114 -16.88 13.00 -0.38
N GLN A 115 -16.94 11.69 -0.63
CA GLN A 115 -18.17 11.04 -1.08
C GLN A 115 -19.27 11.12 -0.03
N ILE A 116 -18.95 10.87 1.24
CA ILE A 116 -19.90 11.00 2.36
C ILE A 116 -20.40 12.44 2.46
N GLN A 117 -19.49 13.42 2.39
CA GLN A 117 -19.86 14.82 2.45
C GLN A 117 -20.78 15.23 1.29
N ALA A 118 -20.48 14.83 0.06
CA ALA A 118 -21.30 15.11 -1.11
C ALA A 118 -22.69 14.46 -1.01
N ARG A 119 -22.77 13.21 -0.53
CA ARG A 119 -24.05 12.52 -0.26
C ARG A 119 -24.89 13.29 0.77
N ASN A 120 -24.27 13.70 1.87
CA ASN A 120 -24.96 14.41 2.95
C ASN A 120 -25.42 15.82 2.53
N GLN A 121 -24.68 16.50 1.65
CA GLN A 121 -25.06 17.82 1.13
C GLN A 121 -26.12 17.76 0.03
N SER A 122 -26.08 16.72 -0.81
CA SER A 122 -27.04 16.54 -1.91
C SER A 122 -28.38 15.95 -1.47
N GLY A 123 -28.44 15.30 -0.30
CA GLY A 123 -29.63 14.59 0.18
C GLY A 123 -29.96 13.34 -0.64
N VAL A 124 -29.04 12.90 -1.50
CA VAL A 124 -29.22 11.76 -2.41
C VAL A 124 -28.95 10.46 -1.66
N THR A 125 -29.90 9.51 -1.73
CA THR A 125 -29.81 8.21 -1.04
C THR A 125 -28.80 7.27 -1.72
N GLU A 126 -28.32 6.27 -0.98
CA GLU A 126 -27.33 5.29 -1.45
C GLU A 126 -27.84 4.49 -2.66
N GLU A 127 -29.15 4.23 -2.73
CA GLU A 127 -29.84 3.63 -3.89
C GLU A 127 -29.64 4.46 -5.16
N ALA A 128 -29.85 5.78 -5.09
CA ALA A 128 -29.75 6.68 -6.24
C ALA A 128 -28.30 6.81 -6.74
N LEU A 129 -27.31 6.84 -5.84
CA LEU A 129 -25.88 6.81 -6.21
C LEU A 129 -25.47 5.48 -6.86
N ARG A 130 -26.06 4.37 -6.41
CA ARG A 130 -25.82 3.04 -6.99
C ARG A 130 -26.47 2.90 -8.37
N GLU A 131 -27.67 3.43 -8.55
CA GLU A 131 -28.35 3.54 -9.85
C GLU A 131 -27.55 4.42 -10.81
N PHE A 132 -27.04 5.58 -10.36
CA PHE A 132 -26.14 6.41 -11.15
C PHE A 132 -24.85 5.67 -11.53
N SER A 133 -24.21 4.97 -10.58
CA SER A 133 -22.98 4.22 -10.85
C SER A 133 -23.20 3.03 -11.79
N MET A 134 -24.35 2.35 -11.70
CA MET A 134 -24.74 1.32 -12.66
C MET A 134 -25.01 1.91 -14.05
N MET A 135 -25.62 3.10 -14.11
CA MET A 135 -25.85 3.83 -15.36
C MET A 135 -24.53 4.27 -16.02
N PHE A 136 -23.53 4.67 -15.23
CA PHE A 136 -22.17 4.95 -15.69
C PHE A 136 -21.42 3.69 -16.14
N LYS A 137 -21.46 2.58 -15.39
CA LYS A 137 -20.85 1.30 -15.80
C LYS A 137 -21.47 0.72 -17.08
N HIS A 138 -22.75 1.00 -17.33
CA HIS A 138 -23.44 0.63 -18.57
C HIS A 138 -23.00 1.53 -19.75
N PHE A 139 -22.74 2.82 -19.50
CA PHE A 139 -22.28 3.77 -20.52
C PHE A 139 -20.78 3.66 -20.86
N ASP A 140 -19.92 3.34 -19.88
CA ASP A 140 -18.46 3.19 -20.06
C ASP A 140 -18.07 1.99 -20.94
N LYS A 141 -18.99 1.05 -21.19
CA LYS A 141 -18.80 0.01 -22.20
C LYS A 141 -18.96 0.49 -23.64
N VAL A 142 -19.55 1.67 -23.88
CA VAL A 142 -19.93 2.11 -25.23
C VAL A 142 -19.10 3.27 -25.76
N ASN A 143 -18.53 4.16 -24.94
CA ASN A 143 -17.78 5.30 -25.50
C ASN A 143 -16.63 5.79 -24.60
N TYR A 144 -15.43 5.21 -24.79
CA TYR A 144 -14.19 5.99 -24.61
C TYR A 144 -14.27 7.19 -25.58
N PHE A 145 -13.92 8.40 -25.12
CA PHE A 145 -13.99 9.68 -25.86
C PHE A 145 -15.32 10.44 -25.83
N LYS A 146 -15.70 11.01 -24.67
CA LYS A 146 -16.29 12.39 -24.60
C LYS A 146 -16.49 12.98 -23.18
N MET A 147 -15.72 12.57 -22.17
CA MET A 147 -15.90 13.08 -20.79
C MET A 147 -14.93 14.22 -20.40
N ILE A 148 -14.59 15.12 -21.33
CA ILE A 148 -13.97 16.42 -20.97
C ILE A 148 -14.93 17.60 -21.23
N GLU A 149 -16.07 17.40 -21.89
CA GLU A 149 -16.90 18.53 -22.36
C GLU A 149 -18.15 18.85 -21.53
N ILE A 150 -18.48 18.07 -20.48
CA ILE A 150 -19.75 18.27 -19.74
C ILE A 150 -19.57 19.10 -18.45
N ASN A 151 -18.36 19.22 -17.89
CA ASN A 151 -18.16 19.99 -16.64
C ASN A 151 -18.13 21.53 -16.81
N VAL A 152 -18.13 22.06 -18.05
CA VAL A 152 -18.10 23.52 -18.28
C VAL A 152 -19.50 24.11 -18.55
N LYS A 153 -20.56 23.30 -18.71
CA LYS A 153 -21.92 23.79 -19.01
C LYS A 153 -22.92 23.77 -17.85
N MET A 154 -22.51 23.34 -16.65
CA MET A 154 -23.39 23.29 -15.46
C MET A 154 -23.05 24.33 -14.38
N ILE A 155 -22.14 25.29 -14.67
CA ILE A 155 -21.78 26.39 -13.77
C ILE A 155 -21.82 27.74 -14.51
N GLY A 156 -22.81 27.92 -15.38
CA GLY A 156 -22.99 29.14 -16.17
C GLY A 156 -24.45 29.44 -16.44
N ASN A 157 -25.15 29.93 -15.41
CA ASN A 157 -26.17 30.97 -15.53
C ASN A 157 -25.78 32.07 -14.55
#